data_AF-A0A3L8T026-F1
#
_entry.id   AF-A0A3L8T026-F1
#
_cell.length_a   1.000
_cell.length_b   1.000
_cell.length_c   1.000
_cell.angle_alpha   90.00
_cell.angle_beta   90.00
_cell.angle_gamma   90.00
#
_symmetry.space_group_name_H-M   'P 1'
#
loop_
_entity.id
_entity.type
_entity.pdbx_description
1 polymer ?
#
loop_
_entity_poly.entity_id
_entity_poly.type
_entity_poly.pdbx_seq_one_letter_code
_entity_poly.pdbx_strand_id
1 'polypeptide(L)'
;MLVRAITAPGLRRWCRGRRGEAAACFPLGRALLGVRGAEAAAFLQGLLTNDVTRLLAEGDSPRALYAHALNAQGRCLYDVILYR
;
A
#
# COMPACT_ATOMS: atom_id res chain seq x y z
N MET A 1 -14.55 -11.75 0.85
CA MET A 1 -13.39 -10.82 0.82
C MET A 1 -12.13 -11.61 1.14
N LEU A 2 -11.04 -11.43 0.39
CA LEU A 2 -9.79 -12.19 0.55
C LEU A 2 -8.62 -11.23 0.81
N VAL A 3 -7.87 -11.46 1.89
CA VAL A 3 -6.60 -10.79 2.19
C VAL A 3 -5.50 -11.84 2.12
N ARG A 4 -4.44 -11.56 1.37
CA ARG A 4 -3.28 -12.46 1.25
C ARG A 4 -1.97 -11.70 1.23
N ALA A 5 -0.92 -12.28 1.78
CA ALA A 5 0.44 -11.78 1.56
C ALA A 5 0.82 -11.95 0.08
N ILE A 6 1.40 -10.92 -0.51
CA ILE A 6 1.99 -10.97 -1.84
C ILE A 6 3.49 -11.12 -1.66
N THR A 7 4.02 -12.27 -2.07
CA THR A 7 5.46 -12.45 -2.24
C THR A 7 5.84 -11.96 -3.63
N ALA A 8 6.68 -10.94 -3.73
CA ALA A 8 7.27 -10.47 -4.99
C ALA A 8 8.75 -10.89 -5.07
N PRO A 9 9.08 -12.17 -5.32
CA PRO A 9 10.47 -12.64 -5.36
C PRO A 9 11.31 -11.96 -6.45
N GLY A 10 10.69 -11.39 -7.49
CA GLY A 10 11.37 -10.73 -8.61
C GLY A 10 11.77 -9.27 -8.41
N LEU A 11 11.22 -8.55 -7.42
CA LEU A 11 11.45 -7.10 -7.29
C LEU A 11 12.91 -6.75 -6.93
N ARG A 12 13.62 -7.66 -6.26
CA ARG A 12 15.03 -7.47 -5.88
C ARG A 12 15.98 -7.36 -7.07
N ARG A 13 15.58 -7.82 -8.26
CA ARG A 13 16.42 -7.80 -9.47
C ARG A 13 16.54 -6.40 -10.08
N TRP A 14 15.62 -5.48 -9.79
CA TRP A 14 15.56 -4.15 -10.40
C TRP A 14 16.39 -3.09 -9.65
N CYS A 15 17.03 -3.44 -8.52
CA CYS A 15 17.74 -2.48 -7.67
C CYS A 15 19.26 -2.39 -7.88
N ARG A 16 19.81 -2.83 -9.02
CA ARG A 16 21.24 -2.61 -9.31
C ARG A 16 21.44 -1.28 -10.05
N GLY A 17 21.53 -0.19 -9.30
CA GLY A 17 21.99 1.08 -9.86
C GLY A 17 23.45 0.97 -10.31
N ARG A 18 23.77 1.43 -11.53
CA ARG A 18 25.15 1.59 -12.00
C ARG A 18 25.69 2.93 -11.47
N ARG A 19 26.95 2.97 -11.00
CA ARG A 19 27.63 4.24 -10.65
C ARG A 19 27.56 5.18 -11.87
N GLY A 20 26.87 6.31 -11.74
CA GLY A 20 26.66 7.29 -12.81
C GLY A 20 25.18 7.59 -13.14
N GLU A 21 24.22 6.86 -12.57
CA GLU A 21 22.78 7.13 -12.75
C GLU A 21 22.24 8.15 -11.71
N ALA A 22 21.31 9.01 -12.14
CA ALA A 22 20.68 10.05 -11.32
C ALA A 22 19.72 9.51 -10.23
N ALA A 23 19.55 8.19 -10.14
CA ALA A 23 18.65 7.54 -9.19
C ALA A 23 19.33 6.33 -8.53
N ALA A 24 19.05 6.15 -7.25
CA ALA A 24 19.47 4.97 -6.48
C ALA A 24 18.24 4.19 -6.04
N CYS A 25 18.29 2.86 -6.18
CA CYS A 25 17.22 1.97 -5.78
C CYS A 25 17.63 1.21 -4.51
N PHE A 26 16.77 1.21 -3.50
CA PHE A 26 17.02 0.54 -2.23
C PHE A 26 15.97 -0.54 -1.97
N PRO A 27 16.38 -1.72 -1.47
CA PRO A 27 15.42 -2.71 -1.02
C PRO A 27 14.69 -2.18 0.22
N LEU A 28 13.35 -2.21 0.19
CA LEU A 28 12.53 -1.84 1.34
C LEU A 28 12.24 -3.07 2.21
N GLY A 29 12.39 -2.92 3.53
CA GLY A 29 11.97 -3.91 4.53
C GLY A 29 10.44 -3.94 4.74
N ARG A 30 9.66 -3.80 3.66
CA ARG A 30 8.20 -3.74 3.69
C ARG A 30 7.61 -4.99 3.05
N ALA A 31 6.42 -5.39 3.51
CA ALA A 31 5.64 -6.46 2.94
C ALA A 31 4.44 -5.91 2.17
N LEU A 32 3.94 -6.67 1.19
CA LEU A 32 2.75 -6.32 0.42
C LEU A 32 1.59 -7.25 0.78
N LEU A 33 0.41 -6.67 0.94
CA LEU A 33 -0.84 -7.39 1.15
C LEU A 33 -1.78 -7.12 -0.03
N GLY A 34 -2.33 -8.18 -0.60
CA GLY A 34 -3.36 -8.11 -1.62
C GLY A 34 -4.73 -8.26 -0.98
N VAL A 35 -5.57 -7.23 -1.14
CA VAL A 35 -6.94 -7.20 -0.63
C VAL A 35 -7.90 -7.20 -1.82
N ARG A 36 -8.82 -8.17 -1.89
CA ARG A 36 -9.75 -8.34 -3.03
C ARG A 36 -11.17 -8.70 -2.58
N GLY A 37 -12.13 -8.35 -3.42
CA GLY A 37 -13.57 -8.61 -3.24
C GLY A 37 -14.39 -7.33 -3.37
N ALA A 38 -15.70 -7.48 -3.61
CA ALA A 38 -16.63 -6.34 -3.74
C ALA A 38 -16.58 -5.40 -2.52
N GLU A 39 -16.47 -5.98 -1.32
CA GLU A 39 -16.46 -5.24 -0.06
C GLU A 39 -15.08 -4.71 0.38
N ALA A 40 -14.04 -4.86 -0.44
CA ALA A 40 -12.68 -4.49 -0.05
C ALA A 40 -12.56 -3.00 0.32
N ALA A 41 -13.23 -2.13 -0.44
CA ALA A 41 -13.23 -0.69 -0.23
C ALA A 41 -13.87 -0.32 1.11
N ALA A 42 -15.09 -0.82 1.35
CA ALA A 42 -15.86 -0.55 2.57
C ALA A 42 -15.14 -1.09 3.82
N PHE A 43 -14.56 -2.29 3.73
CA PHE A 43 -13.75 -2.86 4.80
C PHE A 43 -12.54 -2.00 5.14
N LEU A 44 -11.75 -1.60 4.14
CA LEU A 44 -10.55 -0.79 4.36
C LEU A 44 -10.92 0.61 4.91
N GLN A 45 -12.02 1.18 4.43
CA GLN A 45 -12.53 2.47 4.91
C GLN A 45 -12.88 2.43 6.40
N GLY A 46 -13.36 1.30 6.92
CA GLY A 46 -13.68 1.14 8.34
C GLY A 46 -12.46 0.95 9.26
N LEU A 47 -11.28 0.64 8.70
CA LEU A 47 -10.08 0.33 9.47
C LEU A 47 -8.99 1.40 9.37
N LEU A 48 -9.03 2.22 8.33
CA LEU A 48 -7.98 3.16 7.99
C LEU A 48 -8.40 4.61 8.21
N THR A 49 -7.44 5.43 8.60
CA THR A 49 -7.69 6.85 8.90
C THR A 49 -7.93 7.72 7.68
N ASN A 50 -7.55 7.26 6.48
CA ASN A 50 -7.68 8.04 5.24
C ASN A 50 -8.84 7.54 4.38
N ASP A 51 -9.35 8.41 3.53
CA ASP A 51 -10.43 8.14 2.59
C ASP A 51 -9.96 7.27 1.42
N VAL A 52 -10.18 5.96 1.56
CA VAL A 52 -9.81 4.92 0.58
C VAL A 52 -10.63 5.05 -0.70
N THR A 53 -11.82 5.66 -0.65
CA THR A 53 -12.67 5.81 -1.84
C THR A 53 -12.02 6.70 -2.91
N ARG A 54 -11.12 7.61 -2.50
CA ARG A 54 -10.31 8.43 -3.42
C ARG A 54 -9.44 7.61 -4.36
N LEU A 55 -8.94 6.44 -3.92
CA LEU A 55 -8.18 5.53 -4.79
C LEU A 55 -9.06 4.89 -5.87
N LEU A 56 -10.37 4.84 -5.66
CA LEU A 56 -11.32 4.18 -6.56
C LEU A 56 -12.00 5.15 -7.52
N ALA A 57 -11.97 6.46 -7.22
CA ALA A 57 -12.55 7.51 -8.04
C ALA A 57 -12.05 7.43 -9.50
N GLU A 58 -12.95 7.67 -10.45
CA GLU A 58 -12.59 7.77 -11.86
C GLU A 58 -12.03 9.18 -12.12
N GLY A 59 -10.88 9.28 -12.82
CA GLY A 59 -10.20 10.55 -13.10
C GLY A 59 -8.98 10.79 -12.20
N ASP A 60 -8.96 11.91 -11.47
CA ASP A 60 -7.83 12.41 -10.67
C ASP A 60 -7.62 11.63 -9.36
N SER A 61 -7.67 10.30 -9.44
CA SER A 61 -7.34 9.43 -8.31
C SER A 61 -5.84 9.45 -8.04
N PRO A 62 -5.42 9.60 -6.78
CA PRO A 62 -4.00 9.51 -6.44
C PRO A 62 -3.49 8.09 -6.73
N ARG A 63 -2.25 7.98 -7.21
CA ARG A 63 -1.63 6.66 -7.48
C ARG A 63 -1.34 5.85 -6.22
N ALA A 64 -1.23 6.53 -5.09
CA ALA A 64 -0.97 5.93 -3.79
C ALA A 64 -1.60 6.78 -2.69
N LEU A 65 -2.08 6.13 -1.64
CA LEU A 65 -2.67 6.80 -0.48
C LEU A 65 -1.96 6.34 0.79
N TYR A 66 -1.50 7.27 1.60
CA TYR A 66 -0.94 6.97 2.92
C TYR A 66 -2.06 6.95 3.96
N ALA A 67 -2.06 5.94 4.83
CA ALA A 67 -3.03 5.84 5.92
C ALA A 67 -2.43 5.13 7.13
N HIS A 68 -3.12 5.26 8.26
CA HIS A 68 -2.82 4.50 9.47
C HIS A 68 -3.95 3.53 9.78
N ALA A 69 -3.57 2.35 10.29
CA ALA A 69 -4.48 1.47 11.01
C ALA A 69 -4.33 1.75 12.51
N LEU A 70 -5.44 2.05 13.18
CA LEU A 70 -5.44 2.36 14.61
C LEU A 70 -6.01 1.19 15.41
N ASN A 71 -5.64 1.14 16.69
CA ASN A 71 -6.36 0.31 17.65
C ASN A 71 -7.64 1.02 18.15
N ALA A 72 -8.45 0.33 18.95
CA ALA A 72 -9.69 0.88 19.50
C ALA A 72 -9.49 2.11 20.42
N GLN A 73 -8.27 2.36 20.90
CA GLN A 73 -7.92 3.55 21.70
C GLN A 73 -7.36 4.70 20.84
N GLY A 74 -7.37 4.57 19.50
CA GLY A 74 -6.85 5.58 18.58
C GLY A 74 -5.32 5.61 18.46
N ARG A 75 -4.59 4.61 18.99
CA ARG A 75 -3.14 4.51 18.84
C ARG A 75 -2.76 3.83 17.52
N CYS A 76 -1.75 4.36 16.84
CA CYS A 76 -1.24 3.80 15.59
C CYS A 76 -0.68 2.39 15.80
N LEU A 77 -1.20 1.42 15.06
CA LEU A 77 -0.65 0.07 14.98
C LEU A 77 0.28 -0.07 13.77
N TYR A 78 -0.16 0.42 12.61
CA TYR A 78 0.57 0.29 11.35
C TYR A 78 0.43 1.56 10.49
N ASP A 79 1.51 1.93 9.81
CA ASP A 79 1.49 2.82 8.65
C ASP A 79 1.37 1.97 7.37
N VAL A 80 0.49 2.38 6.47
CA VAL A 80 0.28 1.68 5.21
C VAL A 80 0.27 2.66 4.04
N ILE A 81 0.81 2.21 2.91
CA ILE A 81 0.66 2.88 1.62
C ILE A 81 -0.21 1.96 0.77
N LEU A 82 -1.37 2.48 0.36
CA LEU A 82 -2.35 1.78 -0.45
C LEU A 82 -2.13 2.08 -1.92
N TYR A 83 -2.35 1.06 -2.74
CA TYR A 83 -2.29 1.09 -4.20
C TYR A 83 -3.54 0.36 -4.74
N ARG A 84 -4.05 0.81 -5.89
CA ARG A 84 -5.15 0.14 -6.61
C ARG A 84 -4.62 -0.95 -7.55
#